data_AF-A0A1H7MSD4-F1
#
_entry.id   AF-A0A1H7MSD4-F1
#
_cell.length_a   1.000
_cell.length_b   1.000
_cell.length_c   1.000
_cell.angle_alpha   90.00
_cell.angle_beta   90.00
_cell.angle_gamma   90.00
#
_symmetry.space_group_name_H-M   'P 1'
#
loop_
_entity.id
_entity.type
_entity.pdbx_description
1 polymer ?
#
loop_
_entity_poly.entity_id
_entity_poly.type
_entity_poly.pdbx_seq_one_letter_code
_entity_poly.pdbx_strand_id
1 'polypeptide(L)'
;MSKTQNTAGTVTVDGVAYDWHLQREPHESDDEGWKGMTIALVAHDAKRAAWVEFPAPKRLLKGLPRGRLQLDDATIARCVRAALSAGWEPMSRGKPMVFTVDAQGN
;
A
#
# COMPACT_ATOMS: atom_id res chain seq x y z
N MET A 1 18.89 -12.12 -14.43
CA MET A 1 18.71 -11.15 -13.34
C MET A 1 17.31 -11.31 -12.77
N SER A 2 17.19 -11.92 -11.59
CA SER A 2 15.91 -12.08 -10.89
C SER A 2 15.40 -10.69 -10.51
N LYS A 3 14.35 -10.19 -11.17
CA LYS A 3 13.66 -8.98 -10.74
C LYS A 3 13.05 -9.26 -9.36
N THR A 4 13.77 -8.86 -8.32
CA THR A 4 13.33 -8.92 -6.93
C THR A 4 11.95 -8.29 -6.85
N GLN A 5 10.99 -8.99 -6.27
CA GLN A 5 9.67 -8.42 -6.03
C GLN A 5 9.89 -7.25 -5.08
N ASN A 6 9.56 -6.02 -5.50
CA ASN A 6 9.75 -4.88 -4.63
C ASN A 6 8.63 -4.91 -3.60
N THR A 7 8.96 -5.38 -2.40
CA THR A 7 8.04 -5.42 -1.26
C THR A 7 8.34 -4.31 -0.28
N ALA A 8 9.32 -3.44 -0.56
CA ALA A 8 9.63 -2.26 0.24
C ALA A 8 10.42 -1.26 -0.59
N GLY A 9 10.45 -0.01 -0.16
CA GLY A 9 11.27 1.02 -0.79
C GLY A 9 11.02 2.38 -0.16
N THR A 10 11.51 3.41 -0.82
CA THR A 10 11.33 4.80 -0.39
C THR A 10 10.90 5.63 -1.58
N VAL A 11 9.92 6.50 -1.40
CA VAL A 11 9.49 7.48 -2.41
C VAL A 11 9.54 8.88 -1.82
N THR A 12 9.90 9.86 -2.64
CA THR A 12 9.82 11.27 -2.26
C THR A 12 8.55 11.88 -2.82
N VAL A 13 7.70 12.44 -1.94
CA VAL A 13 6.48 13.15 -2.30
C VAL A 13 6.55 14.54 -1.71
N ASP A 14 6.47 15.54 -2.57
CA ASP A 14 6.46 16.97 -2.20
C ASP A 14 7.63 17.38 -1.27
N GLY A 15 8.81 16.78 -1.51
CA GLY A 15 10.04 17.04 -0.76
C GLY A 15 10.21 16.22 0.52
N VAL A 16 9.24 15.38 0.89
CA VAL A 16 9.30 14.49 2.06
C VAL A 16 9.53 13.05 1.61
N ALA A 17 10.46 12.36 2.27
CA ALA A 17 10.72 10.95 2.03
C ALA A 17 9.75 10.07 2.84
N TYR A 18 9.18 9.07 2.18
CA TYR A 18 8.29 8.09 2.77
C TYR A 18 8.83 6.69 2.50
N ASP A 19 9.09 5.94 3.55
CA ASP A 19 9.35 4.52 3.45
C ASP A 19 8.02 3.78 3.30
N TRP A 20 8.05 2.74 2.48
CA TRP A 20 6.93 1.86 2.30
C TRP A 20 7.37 0.41 2.35
N HIS A 21 6.45 -0.45 2.78
CA HIS A 21 6.61 -1.90 2.68
C HIS A 21 5.27 -2.60 2.52
N LEU A 22 5.30 -3.77 1.90
CA LEU A 22 4.17 -4.67 1.80
C LEU A 22 3.88 -5.24 3.18
N GLN A 23 2.72 -4.87 3.72
CA GLN A 23 2.24 -5.37 4.99
C GLN A 23 1.48 -6.70 4.82
N ARG A 24 0.76 -6.85 3.71
CA ARG A 24 0.00 -8.07 3.42
C ARG A 24 -0.14 -8.31 1.92
N GLU A 25 0.09 -9.54 1.49
CA GLU A 25 -0.23 -9.97 0.12
C GLU A 25 -1.75 -10.15 -0.08
N PRO A 26 -2.23 -10.15 -1.34
CA PRO A 26 -3.58 -10.60 -1.63
C PRO A 26 -3.78 -12.03 -1.13
N HIS A 27 -4.84 -12.26 -0.37
CA HIS A 27 -5.12 -13.53 0.28
C HIS A 27 -6.63 -13.79 0.25
N GLU A 28 -6.99 -15.07 0.33
CA GLU A 28 -8.38 -15.47 0.51
C GLU A 28 -8.69 -15.43 2.00
N SER A 29 -9.77 -14.74 2.36
CA SER A 29 -10.33 -14.67 3.70
C SER A 29 -11.56 -15.57 3.74
N ASP A 30 -11.68 -16.36 4.81
CA ASP A 30 -12.77 -17.33 4.97
C ASP A 30 -14.16 -16.67 4.95
N ASP A 31 -14.29 -15.44 5.48
CA ASP A 31 -15.57 -14.74 5.63
C ASP A 31 -15.90 -13.78 4.47
N GLU A 32 -14.88 -13.19 3.85
CA GLU A 32 -15.04 -12.05 2.92
C GLU A 32 -14.47 -12.33 1.52
N GLY A 33 -14.00 -13.56 1.26
CA GLY A 33 -13.40 -13.96 0.00
C GLY A 33 -12.05 -13.31 -0.24
N TRP A 34 -11.72 -13.03 -1.51
CA TRP A 34 -10.43 -12.43 -1.84
C TRP A 34 -10.29 -11.01 -1.27
N LYS A 35 -9.23 -10.83 -0.48
CA LYS A 35 -8.72 -9.53 -0.05
C LYS A 35 -7.54 -9.12 -0.92
N GLY A 36 -7.45 -7.82 -1.19
CA GLY A 36 -6.29 -7.27 -1.89
C GLY A 36 -5.07 -7.17 -0.99
N MET A 37 -4.04 -6.49 -1.51
CA MET A 37 -2.82 -6.27 -0.75
C MET A 37 -2.96 -5.06 0.19
N THR A 38 -2.14 -5.03 1.22
CA THR A 38 -1.98 -3.88 2.10
C THR A 38 -0.53 -3.44 2.09
N ILE A 39 -0.28 -2.15 1.89
CA ILE A 39 1.05 -1.54 2.09
C ILE A 39 1.02 -0.66 3.33
N ALA A 40 2.16 -0.54 4.01
CA ALA A 40 2.36 0.45 5.05
C ALA A 40 3.24 1.58 4.50
N LEU A 41 2.89 2.82 4.85
CA LEU A 41 3.61 4.04 4.52
C LEU A 41 4.05 4.72 5.82
N VAL A 42 5.30 5.16 5.91
CA VAL A 42 5.84 5.89 7.05
C VAL A 42 6.71 7.03 6.54
N ALA A 43 6.43 8.27 6.97
CA ALA A 43 7.33 9.37 6.66
C ALA A 43 8.66 9.20 7.41
N HIS A 44 9.77 9.66 6.82
CA HIS A 44 11.03 9.77 7.55
C HIS A 44 10.84 10.64 8.80
N ASP A 45 11.50 10.26 9.89
CA ASP A 45 11.39 10.89 11.22
C ASP A 45 9.99 10.83 11.88
N ALA A 46 9.02 10.15 11.25
CA ALA A 46 7.72 9.86 11.81
C ALA A 46 7.63 8.43 12.38
N LYS A 47 6.62 8.21 13.23
CA LYS A 47 6.33 6.87 13.79
C LYS A 47 4.95 6.34 13.46
N ARG A 48 4.05 7.19 12.94
CA ARG A 48 2.68 6.80 12.63
C ARG A 48 2.59 6.35 11.18
N ALA A 49 2.22 5.09 10.98
CA ALA A 49 2.03 4.54 9.65
C ALA A 49 0.64 4.86 9.07
N ALA A 50 0.54 4.89 7.75
CA ALA A 50 -0.71 4.70 7.01
C ALA A 50 -0.70 3.30 6.38
N TRP A 51 -1.74 2.51 6.62
CA TRP A 51 -1.99 1.25 5.96
C TRP A 51 -2.96 1.49 4.80
N VAL A 52 -2.52 1.19 3.59
CA VAL A 52 -3.30 1.40 2.38
C VAL A 52 -3.68 0.04 1.81
N GLU A 53 -4.97 -0.21 1.77
CA GLU A 53 -5.60 -1.45 1.31
C GLU A 53 -6.09 -1.29 -0.12
N PHE A 54 -5.63 -2.18 -1.00
CA PHE A 54 -6.07 -2.24 -2.38
C PHE A 54 -7.25 -3.22 -2.51
N PRO A 55 -8.09 -3.07 -3.54
CA PRO A 55 -9.10 -4.06 -3.86
C PRO A 55 -8.45 -5.38 -4.30
N ALA A 56 -9.20 -6.47 -4.19
CA ALA A 56 -8.78 -7.75 -4.73
C ALA A 56 -8.50 -7.64 -6.25
N PRO A 57 -7.32 -8.08 -6.72
CA PRO A 57 -7.03 -8.09 -8.15
C PRO A 57 -8.09 -8.89 -8.92
N LYS A 58 -8.66 -8.29 -9.98
CA LYS A 58 -9.75 -8.90 -10.79
C LYS A 58 -9.45 -10.31 -11.29
N ARG A 59 -8.18 -10.69 -11.46
CA ARG A 59 -7.82 -12.04 -11.87
C ARG A 59 -8.06 -13.08 -10.76
N LEU A 60 -7.80 -12.72 -9.50
CA LEU A 60 -8.02 -13.61 -8.38
C LEU A 60 -9.51 -13.92 -8.23
N LEU A 61 -10.34 -12.90 -8.44
CA LEU A 61 -11.80 -13.04 -8.53
C LEU A 61 -12.27 -13.95 -9.69
N LYS A 62 -11.41 -14.20 -10.68
CA LYS A 62 -11.67 -15.13 -11.81
C LYS A 62 -11.02 -16.51 -11.58
N GLY A 63 -10.53 -16.81 -10.38
CA GLY A 63 -9.84 -18.07 -10.06
C GLY A 63 -8.45 -18.21 -10.69
N LEU A 64 -7.89 -17.14 -11.27
CA LEU A 64 -6.55 -17.15 -11.84
C LEU A 64 -5.50 -16.99 -10.72
N PRO A 65 -4.33 -17.64 -10.84
CA PRO A 65 -3.31 -17.62 -9.79
C PRO A 65 -2.75 -16.22 -9.53
N ARG A 66 -2.19 -16.02 -8.32
CA ARG A 66 -1.54 -14.75 -7.93
C ARG A 66 -0.48 -14.36 -8.95
N GLY A 67 -0.51 -13.10 -9.34
CA GLY A 67 0.53 -12.53 -10.18
C GLY A 67 1.75 -12.09 -9.41
N ARG A 68 2.80 -11.76 -10.17
CA ARG A 68 3.89 -10.98 -9.64
C ARG A 68 3.36 -9.63 -9.16
N LEU A 69 3.63 -9.31 -7.90
CA LEU A 69 3.41 -7.97 -7.36
C LEU A 69 4.38 -7.00 -8.03
N GLN A 70 3.86 -5.93 -8.63
CA GLN A 70 4.65 -4.82 -9.14
C GLN A 70 4.05 -3.52 -8.61
N LEU A 71 4.67 -2.99 -7.57
CA LEU A 71 4.43 -1.65 -7.07
C LEU A 71 5.55 -0.76 -7.59
N ASP A 72 5.18 0.23 -8.38
CA ASP A 72 6.08 1.27 -8.85
C ASP A 72 5.98 2.52 -7.97
N ASP A 73 7.02 3.34 -8.00
CA ASP A 73 7.10 4.55 -7.18
C ASP A 73 5.94 5.52 -7.47
N ALA A 74 5.42 5.51 -8.71
CA ALA A 74 4.28 6.33 -9.10
C ALA A 74 2.98 5.91 -8.40
N THR A 75 2.76 4.62 -8.19
CA THR A 75 1.61 4.09 -7.43
C THR A 75 1.78 4.38 -5.96
N ILE A 76 2.97 4.17 -5.40
CA ILE A 76 3.24 4.49 -3.98
C ILE A 76 3.06 5.99 -3.71
N ALA A 77 3.55 6.86 -4.60
CA ALA A 77 3.36 8.30 -4.47
C ALA A 77 1.88 8.71 -4.51
N ARG A 78 1.05 8.03 -5.32
CA ARG A 78 -0.41 8.23 -5.32
C ARG A 78 -1.02 7.82 -3.99
N CYS A 79 -0.65 6.65 -3.45
CA CYS A 79 -1.13 6.20 -2.15
C CYS A 79 -0.76 7.16 -1.01
N VAL A 80 0.46 7.74 -1.03
CA VAL A 80 0.86 8.76 -0.06
C VAL A 80 -0.04 9.99 -0.16
N ARG A 81 -0.27 10.52 -1.36
CA ARG A 81 -1.17 11.68 -1.55
C ARG A 81 -2.61 11.38 -1.16
N ALA A 82 -3.11 10.18 -1.47
CA ALA A 82 -4.44 9.74 -1.08
C ALA A 82 -4.57 9.66 0.45
N ALA A 83 -3.59 9.04 1.13
CA ALA A 83 -3.57 8.96 2.59
C ALA A 83 -3.51 10.35 3.25
N LEU A 84 -2.65 11.26 2.76
CA LEU A 84 -2.58 12.64 3.25
C LEU A 84 -3.91 13.38 3.04
N SER A 85 -4.53 13.24 1.86
CA SER A 85 -5.82 13.85 1.53
C SER A 85 -6.97 13.28 2.38
N ALA A 86 -6.86 12.03 2.80
CA ALA A 86 -7.80 11.36 3.70
C ALA A 86 -7.56 11.67 5.19
N GLY A 87 -6.63 12.58 5.52
CA GLY A 87 -6.38 13.04 6.88
C GLY A 87 -5.32 12.24 7.64
N TRP A 88 -4.47 11.47 6.96
CA TRP A 88 -3.27 10.94 7.60
C TRP A 88 -2.32 12.07 7.95
N GLU A 89 -1.99 12.19 9.24
CA GLU A 89 -0.99 13.13 9.74
C GLU A 89 0.26 12.35 10.18
N PRO A 90 1.33 12.27 9.36
CA PRO A 90 2.48 11.40 9.65
C PRO A 90 3.18 11.75 10.97
N MET A 91 3.29 13.04 11.29
CA MET A 91 3.97 13.54 12.49
C MET A 91 3.17 13.36 13.78
N SER A 92 1.88 13.02 13.67
CA SER A 92 1.05 12.74 14.84
C SER A 92 1.43 11.40 15.47
N ARG A 93 1.07 11.19 16.74
CA ARG A 93 1.25 9.91 17.42
C ARG A 93 -0.06 9.12 17.39
N GLY A 94 0.04 7.80 17.36
CA GLY A 94 -1.13 6.93 17.48
C GLY A 94 -0.99 5.64 16.70
N LYS A 95 -2.10 4.91 16.62
CA LYS A 95 -2.20 3.69 15.82
C LYS A 95 -2.09 4.01 14.32
N PRO A 96 -1.65 3.04 13.50
CA PRO A 96 -1.73 3.17 12.05
C PRO A 96 -3.14 3.53 11.59
N MET A 97 -3.25 4.43 10.63
CA MET A 97 -4.53 4.74 9.99
C MET A 97 -4.72 3.83 8.78
N VAL A 98 -5.91 3.25 8.63
CA VAL A 98 -6.23 2.36 7.50
C VAL A 98 -7.05 3.12 6.48
N PHE A 99 -6.67 3.00 5.21
CA PHE A 99 -7.32 3.62 4.07
C PHE A 99 -7.53 2.58 2.98
N THR A 100 -8.65 2.67 2.27
CA THR A 100 -8.89 1.87 1.07
C THR A 100 -8.73 2.76 -0.16
N VAL A 101 -7.98 2.29 -1.15
CA VAL A 101 -7.76 2.98 -2.43
C VAL A 101 -8.36 2.19 -3.58
N ASP A 102 -8.46 2.80 -4.75
CA ASP A 102 -8.73 2.05 -5.98
C ASP A 102 -7.53 1.18 -6.43
N ALA A 103 -7.67 0.48 -7.55
CA ALA A 103 -6.59 -0.39 -8.06
C ALA A 103 -5.34 0.39 -8.54
N GLN A 104 -5.42 1.72 -8.59
CA GLN A 104 -4.40 2.65 -9.02
C GLN A 104 -3.83 3.47 -7.85
N GLY A 105 -4.32 3.27 -6.63
CA GLY A 105 -3.83 3.97 -5.44
C GLY A 105 -4.42 5.37 -5.24
N ASN A 106 -5.57 5.69 -5.87
CA ASN A 106 -6.30 6.95 -5.61
C ASN A 106 -7.33 6.80 -4.50
#